data_AF-F6ZQX2-F1
#
_entry.id   AF-F6ZQX2-F1
#
_cell.length_a   1.000
_cell.length_b   1.000
_cell.length_c   1.000
_cell.angle_alpha   90.00
_cell.angle_beta   90.00
_cell.angle_gamma   90.00
#
_symmetry.space_group_name_H-M   'P 1'
#
loop_
_entity.id
_entity.type
_entity.pdbx_description
1 polymer ?
#
loop_
_entity_poly.entity_id
_entity_poly.type
_entity_poly.pdbx_seq_one_letter_code
_entity_poly.pdbx_strand_id
1 'polypeptide(L)'
;STMASHIEHIYSNTSQKNVRKLKHLDEIAVSTIQATQNPPNCTTAKKLFCDLKERCGNGCTLHHYSICFFAAIGTGRIMLWDLSNYPGLSKVIQNPSPCQSMSDINAAKNAPEWRSSNMPDPTPTSTPVVKYTKGNKPVKFTRFAPYTVPSHLLEDIKLVHAEPDLWWMGHVMSYLVRPNDWLLKEIEKTKTEIGFQHPVVGIQVRRTDKIREAPYQSVDTYMDYVSSWYDRYDMEHDNVKRRVFVASDEPSVFTEAKSKYPDYIFLHLPTNEAKISNDGTTNFFMDVFLLRECDYIAVTFSSNVGRLVHELRQTSGKDATFGTANLDFSFYANGMWPLVYEAVLAHHPPEPCELPGDMDWEKQKDYEGICEMTFEVGDKIESVPLLTRGILIGGKNVGTGKAGMFPANKAKPILESAPYNVV
;
A
#
# COMPACT_ATOMS: atom_id res chain seq x y z
N SER A 1 -7.13 -17.72 -27.90
CA SER A 1 -6.56 -17.26 -26.62
C SER A 1 -5.38 -16.34 -26.89
N THR A 2 -5.26 -15.25 -26.13
CA THR A 2 -4.17 -14.28 -26.25
C THR A 2 -2.98 -14.68 -25.35
N MET A 3 -1.79 -14.13 -25.60
CA MET A 3 -0.59 -14.36 -24.78
C MET A 3 -0.82 -14.03 -23.30
N ALA A 4 -1.56 -12.96 -23.01
CA ALA A 4 -1.89 -12.55 -21.64
C ALA A 4 -2.72 -13.60 -20.89
N SER A 5 -3.74 -14.17 -21.53
CA SER A 5 -4.57 -15.25 -20.94
C SER A 5 -3.72 -16.49 -20.63
N HIS A 6 -2.79 -16.87 -21.51
CA HIS A 6 -1.88 -18.00 -21.21
C HIS A 6 -0.95 -17.71 -20.03
N ILE A 7 -0.42 -16.49 -19.92
CA ILE A 7 0.42 -16.10 -18.78
C ILE A 7 -0.39 -16.15 -17.48
N GLU A 8 -1.60 -15.62 -17.46
CA GLU A 8 -2.50 -15.69 -16.30
C GLU A 8 -2.83 -17.12 -15.91
N HIS A 9 -3.09 -18.00 -16.88
CA HIS A 9 -3.34 -19.40 -16.62
C HIS A 9 -2.13 -20.10 -15.97
N ILE A 10 -0.91 -19.87 -16.51
CA ILE A 10 0.33 -20.39 -15.94
C ILE A 10 0.55 -19.86 -14.51
N TYR A 11 0.31 -18.57 -14.32
CA TYR A 11 0.46 -17.91 -13.04
C TYR A 11 -0.53 -18.45 -12.00
N SER A 12 -1.81 -18.57 -12.37
CA SER A 12 -2.87 -19.14 -11.53
C SER A 12 -2.54 -20.56 -11.10
N ASN A 13 -2.10 -21.42 -12.04
CA ASN A 13 -1.67 -22.79 -11.73
C ASN A 13 -0.46 -22.84 -10.78
N THR A 14 0.50 -21.92 -10.96
CA THR A 14 1.68 -21.84 -10.10
C THR A 14 1.32 -21.35 -8.70
N SER A 15 0.50 -20.30 -8.63
CA SER A 15 -0.06 -19.77 -7.39
C SER A 15 -0.78 -20.87 -6.61
N GLN A 16 -1.67 -21.64 -7.25
CA GLN A 16 -2.38 -22.78 -6.65
C GLN A 16 -1.44 -23.83 -6.04
N LYS A 17 -0.34 -24.17 -6.72
CA LYS A 17 0.67 -25.11 -6.19
C LYS A 17 1.39 -24.54 -4.96
N ASN A 18 1.57 -23.22 -4.93
CA ASN A 18 2.30 -22.51 -3.88
C ASN A 18 1.41 -22.01 -2.72
N VAL A 19 0.08 -22.13 -2.81
CA VAL A 19 -0.88 -21.64 -1.78
C VAL A 19 -0.50 -22.11 -0.38
N ARG A 20 -0.09 -23.37 -0.20
CA ARG A 20 0.31 -23.88 1.12
C ARG A 20 1.55 -23.19 1.67
N LYS A 21 2.55 -22.93 0.82
CA LYS A 21 3.78 -22.25 1.22
C LYS A 21 3.50 -20.79 1.53
N LEU A 22 2.74 -20.10 0.68
CA LEU A 22 2.33 -18.70 0.93
C LEU A 22 1.55 -18.59 2.24
N LYS A 23 0.56 -19.46 2.46
CA LYS A 23 -0.20 -19.50 3.71
C LYS A 23 0.68 -19.70 4.95
N HIS A 24 1.68 -20.57 4.87
CA HIS A 24 2.63 -20.77 5.97
C HIS A 24 3.46 -19.51 6.25
N LEU A 25 3.91 -18.81 5.20
CA LEU A 25 4.62 -17.54 5.35
C LEU A 25 3.70 -16.44 5.92
N ASP A 26 2.43 -16.41 5.50
CA ASP A 26 1.42 -15.50 6.05
C ASP A 26 1.21 -15.73 7.56
N GLU A 27 1.16 -16.99 7.99
CA GLU A 27 1.07 -17.35 9.40
C GLU A 27 2.29 -16.84 10.19
N ILE A 28 3.51 -17.02 9.68
CA ILE A 28 4.73 -16.51 10.32
C ILE A 28 4.71 -14.98 10.40
N ALA A 29 4.30 -14.28 9.33
CA ALA A 29 4.22 -12.83 9.32
C ALA A 29 3.23 -12.31 10.37
N VAL A 30 2.03 -12.90 10.42
CA VAL A 30 0.99 -12.55 11.41
C VAL A 30 1.48 -12.85 12.83
N SER A 31 2.07 -14.03 13.07
CA SER A 31 2.61 -14.42 14.38
C SER A 31 3.73 -13.50 14.85
N THR A 32 4.62 -13.07 13.96
CA THR A 32 5.70 -12.11 14.26
C THR A 32 5.15 -10.77 14.73
N ILE A 33 4.15 -10.23 14.03
CA ILE A 33 3.52 -8.96 14.39
C ILE A 33 2.75 -9.10 15.71
N GLN A 34 1.98 -10.19 15.86
CA GLN A 34 1.21 -10.49 17.07
C GLN A 34 2.10 -10.64 18.30
N ALA A 35 3.20 -11.41 18.21
CA ALA A 35 4.12 -11.62 19.30
C ALA A 35 4.75 -10.30 19.79
N THR A 36 5.02 -9.39 18.86
CA THR A 36 5.57 -8.07 19.22
C THR A 36 4.53 -7.17 19.87
N GLN A 37 3.28 -7.19 19.39
CA GLN A 37 2.23 -6.28 19.85
C GLN A 37 1.40 -6.81 21.04
N ASN A 38 1.47 -8.10 21.36
CA ASN A 38 0.71 -8.74 22.43
C ASN A 38 1.67 -9.41 23.45
N PRO A 39 2.49 -8.63 24.16
CA PRO A 39 3.44 -9.19 25.11
C PRO A 39 2.69 -9.80 26.31
N PRO A 40 3.25 -10.83 26.97
CA PRO A 40 2.62 -11.45 28.13
C PRO A 40 2.55 -10.52 29.36
N ASN A 41 3.40 -9.48 29.42
CA ASN A 41 3.42 -8.50 30.50
C ASN A 41 3.52 -7.07 29.95
N CYS A 42 2.42 -6.33 30.01
CA CYS A 42 2.34 -4.94 29.53
C CYS A 42 3.22 -3.95 30.31
N THR A 43 3.52 -4.24 31.58
CA THR A 43 4.30 -3.36 32.46
C THR A 43 5.77 -3.35 32.04
N THR A 44 6.33 -4.51 31.71
CA THR A 44 7.74 -4.65 31.31
C THR A 44 7.96 -4.49 29.81
N ALA A 45 6.89 -4.54 29.01
CA ALA A 45 6.96 -4.33 27.57
C ALA A 45 7.55 -2.95 27.22
N LYS A 46 8.53 -2.97 26.31
CA LYS A 46 9.07 -1.74 25.71
C LYS A 46 8.01 -1.13 24.79
N LYS A 47 7.92 0.19 24.79
CA LYS A 47 6.88 0.95 24.09
C LYS A 47 7.50 1.95 23.11
N LEU A 48 6.87 2.15 21.96
CA LEU A 48 7.15 3.20 21.00
C LEU A 48 5.87 4.01 20.77
N PHE A 49 5.86 5.26 21.20
CA PHE A 49 4.73 6.16 20.99
C PHE A 49 4.87 6.92 19.67
N CYS A 50 3.87 6.82 18.82
CA CYS A 50 3.82 7.55 17.56
C CYS A 50 3.15 8.92 17.74
N ASP A 51 3.96 9.96 17.77
CA ASP A 51 3.56 11.36 17.94
C ASP A 51 3.29 11.98 16.57
N LEU A 52 2.05 11.77 16.09
CA LEU A 52 1.56 12.31 14.84
C LEU A 52 0.86 13.66 15.09
N LYS A 53 1.53 14.75 14.68
CA LYS A 53 1.05 16.14 14.88
C LYS A 53 0.23 16.69 13.72
N GLU A 54 0.45 16.19 12.51
CA GLU A 54 -0.23 16.66 11.30
C GLU A 54 -1.57 15.97 11.13
N ARG A 55 -2.62 16.72 10.77
CA ARG A 55 -3.94 16.17 10.45
C ARG A 55 -4.08 15.98 8.94
N CYS A 56 -4.40 14.78 8.51
CA CYS A 56 -4.79 14.48 7.12
C CYS A 56 -5.92 13.43 7.09
N GLY A 57 -6.41 13.10 5.88
CA GLY A 57 -7.48 12.12 5.70
C GLY A 57 -7.09 10.71 6.18
N ASN A 58 -8.08 9.84 6.39
CA ASN A 58 -7.91 8.52 7.03
C ASN A 58 -6.77 7.68 6.44
N GLY A 59 -6.72 7.51 5.11
CA GLY A 59 -5.65 6.74 4.47
C GLY A 59 -4.26 7.31 4.75
N CYS A 60 -4.09 8.64 4.62
CA CYS A 60 -2.84 9.32 4.92
C CYS A 60 -2.43 9.15 6.40
N THR A 61 -3.38 9.27 7.32
CA THR A 61 -3.16 9.08 8.76
C THR A 61 -2.68 7.65 9.07
N LEU A 62 -3.32 6.64 8.48
CA LEU A 62 -2.92 5.23 8.65
C LEU A 62 -1.52 4.96 8.09
N HIS A 63 -1.19 5.51 6.92
CA HIS A 63 0.16 5.40 6.35
C HIS A 63 1.22 6.16 7.16
N HIS A 64 0.88 7.21 7.90
CA HIS A 64 1.83 7.83 8.83
C HIS A 64 2.05 6.98 10.08
N TYR A 65 0.98 6.40 10.64
CA TYR A 65 1.09 5.49 11.76
C TYR A 65 1.87 4.22 11.39
N SER A 66 1.75 3.74 10.16
CA SER A 66 2.47 2.55 9.72
C SER A 66 3.99 2.72 9.77
N ILE A 67 4.53 3.92 9.50
CA ILE A 67 5.96 4.22 9.65
C ILE A 67 6.46 3.89 11.07
N CYS A 68 5.73 4.37 12.08
CA CYS A 68 6.01 4.05 13.48
C CYS A 68 5.81 2.55 13.75
N PHE A 69 4.83 1.93 13.09
CA PHE A 69 4.48 0.54 13.31
C PHE A 69 5.58 -0.42 12.81
N PHE A 70 6.15 -0.18 11.62
CA PHE A 70 7.32 -0.92 11.14
C PHE A 70 8.49 -0.83 12.13
N ALA A 71 8.79 0.39 12.62
CA ALA A 71 9.85 0.60 13.61
C ALA A 71 9.55 -0.09 14.95
N ALA A 72 8.30 -0.07 15.40
CA ALA A 72 7.86 -0.74 16.63
C ALA A 72 8.06 -2.26 16.52
N ILE A 73 7.62 -2.87 15.41
CA ILE A 73 7.81 -4.31 15.15
C ILE A 73 9.31 -4.65 15.14
N GLY A 74 10.11 -3.93 14.33
CA GLY A 74 11.54 -4.20 14.18
C GLY A 74 12.36 -4.01 15.47
N THR A 75 11.92 -3.12 16.36
CA THR A 75 12.60 -2.86 17.64
C THR A 75 12.05 -3.67 18.82
N GLY A 76 11.09 -4.57 18.58
CA GLY A 76 10.46 -5.37 19.63
C GLY A 76 9.69 -4.52 20.65
N ARG A 77 9.01 -3.47 20.18
CA ARG A 77 8.22 -2.55 20.99
C ARG A 77 6.75 -2.65 20.62
N ILE A 78 5.88 -2.59 21.62
CA ILE A 78 4.47 -2.32 21.34
C ILE A 78 4.34 -0.88 20.81
N MET A 79 3.48 -0.68 19.83
CA MET A 79 3.15 0.65 19.35
C MET A 79 2.06 1.26 20.22
N LEU A 80 2.26 2.52 20.60
CA LEU A 80 1.23 3.36 21.18
C LEU A 80 0.87 4.46 20.17
N TRP A 81 -0.41 4.76 20.05
CA TRP A 81 -0.91 5.89 19.27
C TRP A 81 -1.90 6.74 20.09
N ASP A 82 -2.09 7.98 19.67
CA ASP A 82 -3.12 8.86 20.23
C ASP A 82 -4.10 9.25 19.11
N LEU A 83 -5.29 8.65 19.13
CA LEU A 83 -6.33 8.90 18.14
C LEU A 83 -7.27 10.06 18.53
N SER A 84 -6.97 10.83 19.58
CA SER A 84 -7.82 11.94 20.03
C SER A 84 -8.08 13.00 18.95
N ASN A 85 -7.14 13.17 18.02
CA ASN A 85 -7.27 14.08 16.88
C ASN A 85 -8.00 13.46 15.66
N TYR A 86 -8.38 12.19 15.73
CA TYR A 86 -8.97 11.42 14.63
C TYR A 86 -10.26 10.73 15.06
N PRO A 87 -11.33 11.52 15.30
CA PRO A 87 -12.60 10.98 15.75
C PRO A 87 -13.11 9.94 14.73
N GLY A 88 -13.63 8.83 15.25
CA GLY A 88 -14.14 7.71 14.46
C GLY A 88 -13.15 6.58 14.26
N LEU A 89 -11.82 6.82 14.17
CA LEU A 89 -10.85 5.72 13.95
C LEU A 89 -10.92 4.67 15.06
N SER A 90 -10.92 5.10 16.33
CA SER A 90 -11.05 4.19 17.48
C SER A 90 -12.37 3.42 17.53
N LYS A 91 -13.42 3.91 16.85
CA LYS A 91 -14.70 3.22 16.74
C LYS A 91 -14.62 2.10 15.71
N VAL A 92 -13.91 2.29 14.59
CA VAL A 92 -13.91 1.36 13.45
C VAL A 92 -12.80 0.31 13.51
N ILE A 93 -11.62 0.66 14.02
CA ILE A 93 -10.45 -0.24 14.07
C ILE A 93 -9.97 -0.49 15.49
N GLN A 94 -9.31 -1.63 15.67
CA GLN A 94 -8.74 -2.07 16.94
C GLN A 94 -7.46 -1.28 17.27
N ASN A 95 -7.12 -1.18 18.55
CA ASN A 95 -5.80 -0.73 18.95
C ASN A 95 -4.71 -1.73 18.48
N PRO A 96 -3.48 -1.27 18.18
CA PRO A 96 -2.41 -2.15 17.71
C PRO A 96 -2.02 -3.17 18.79
N SER A 97 -2.08 -2.75 20.06
CA SER A 97 -1.77 -3.56 21.24
C SER A 97 -2.88 -3.44 22.29
N PRO A 98 -3.27 -4.55 22.95
CA PRO A 98 -4.16 -4.53 24.11
C PRO A 98 -3.49 -3.90 25.36
N CYS A 99 -2.16 -3.77 25.36
CA CYS A 99 -1.40 -3.15 26.43
C CYS A 99 -1.45 -1.62 26.43
N GLN A 100 -2.10 -0.99 25.44
CA GLN A 100 -2.19 0.45 25.36
C GLN A 100 -3.21 1.00 26.37
N SER A 101 -2.76 1.93 27.22
CA SER A 101 -3.62 2.71 28.11
C SER A 101 -3.43 4.23 27.91
N MET A 102 -4.41 5.03 28.32
CA MET A 102 -4.29 6.50 28.28
C MET A 102 -3.16 7.01 29.19
N SER A 103 -2.90 6.33 30.30
CA SER A 103 -1.75 6.60 31.17
C SER A 103 -0.43 6.37 30.45
N ASP A 104 -0.29 5.27 29.70
CA ASP A 104 0.93 5.00 28.93
C ASP A 104 1.14 6.05 27.84
N ILE A 105 0.07 6.43 27.12
CA ILE A 105 0.13 7.49 26.10
C ILE A 105 0.60 8.80 26.71
N ASN A 106 0.00 9.23 27.83
CA ASN A 106 0.34 10.49 28.48
C ASN A 106 1.78 10.49 29.03
N ALA A 107 2.25 9.38 29.58
CA ALA A 107 3.65 9.23 29.99
C ALA A 107 4.60 9.29 28.78
N ALA A 108 4.23 8.64 27.67
CA ALA A 108 5.08 8.54 26.49
C ALA A 108 5.20 9.84 25.68
N LYS A 109 4.29 10.80 25.85
CA LYS A 109 4.39 12.15 25.22
C LYS A 109 5.70 12.86 25.56
N ASN A 110 6.24 12.61 26.75
CA ASN A 110 7.50 13.18 27.26
C ASN A 110 8.70 12.23 27.13
N ALA A 111 8.53 11.07 26.48
CA ALA A 111 9.62 10.12 26.27
C ALA A 111 10.69 10.68 25.30
N PRO A 112 11.95 10.23 25.42
CA PRO A 112 13.00 10.63 24.48
C PRO A 112 12.66 10.16 23.06
N GLU A 113 13.11 10.94 22.07
CA GLU A 113 12.98 10.56 20.67
C GLU A 113 13.73 9.26 20.39
N TRP A 114 13.11 8.39 19.60
CA TRP A 114 13.72 7.19 19.09
C TRP A 114 14.67 7.53 17.94
N ARG A 115 15.92 7.10 18.07
CA ARG A 115 16.96 7.23 17.06
C ARG A 115 17.49 5.85 16.74
N SER A 116 17.48 5.51 15.44
CA SER A 116 18.00 4.25 14.91
C SER A 116 19.47 4.06 15.28
N SER A 117 19.93 2.80 15.34
CA SER A 117 21.33 2.43 15.58
C SER A 117 22.31 3.01 14.55
N ASN A 118 21.82 3.38 13.36
CA ASN A 118 22.63 3.96 12.28
C ASN A 118 22.77 5.49 12.38
N MET A 119 22.15 6.12 13.37
CA MET A 119 22.30 7.55 13.64
C MET A 119 23.59 7.80 14.45
N PRO A 120 24.22 8.99 14.36
CA PRO A 120 25.39 9.34 15.18
C PRO A 120 25.16 9.28 16.70
N ASP A 121 23.93 9.48 17.15
CA ASP A 121 23.50 9.51 18.55
C ASP A 121 22.29 8.57 18.78
N PRO A 122 22.46 7.24 18.69
CA PRO A 122 21.35 6.31 18.76
C PRO A 122 20.73 6.26 20.16
N THR A 123 19.42 6.09 20.23
CA THR A 123 18.74 5.90 21.53
C THR A 123 19.07 4.51 22.06
N PRO A 124 19.49 4.36 23.33
CA PRO A 124 19.81 3.04 23.87
C PRO A 124 18.67 2.04 23.68
N THR A 125 18.99 0.82 23.21
CA THR A 125 17.99 -0.23 23.00
C THR A 125 17.28 -0.63 24.30
N SER A 126 17.92 -0.41 25.45
CA SER A 126 17.37 -0.64 26.79
C SER A 126 16.33 0.40 27.23
N THR A 127 16.22 1.56 26.57
CA THR A 127 15.25 2.60 26.94
C THR A 127 13.83 2.04 26.86
N PRO A 128 13.06 2.03 27.96
CA PRO A 128 11.79 1.30 28.02
C PRO A 128 10.70 1.95 27.16
N VAL A 129 10.60 3.27 27.16
CA VAL A 129 9.62 4.03 26.38
C VAL A 129 10.35 5.05 25.53
N VAL A 130 10.05 5.07 24.24
CA VAL A 130 10.58 6.05 23.28
C VAL A 130 9.42 6.66 22.50
N LYS A 131 9.64 7.83 21.92
CA LYS A 131 8.68 8.51 21.05
C LYS A 131 9.23 8.62 19.63
N TYR A 132 8.35 8.53 18.66
CA TYR A 132 8.64 8.80 17.26
C TYR A 132 7.79 10.00 16.83
N THR A 133 8.42 11.16 16.64
CA THR A 133 7.72 12.34 16.10
C THR A 133 7.89 12.42 14.59
N LYS A 134 6.77 12.53 13.85
CA LYS A 134 6.80 12.74 12.39
C LYS A 134 7.61 14.02 12.08
N GLY A 135 8.53 13.93 11.11
CA GLY A 135 9.38 15.06 10.68
C GLY A 135 10.83 15.00 11.20
N ASN A 136 11.13 14.20 12.22
CA ASN A 136 12.47 14.11 12.82
C ASN A 136 13.54 13.39 11.97
N LYS A 137 13.39 13.25 10.64
CA LYS A 137 14.29 12.50 9.74
C LYS A 137 14.71 11.06 10.15
N PRO A 138 14.17 10.33 11.16
CA PRO A 138 14.80 9.07 11.56
C PRO A 138 14.54 7.95 10.54
N VAL A 139 13.53 8.12 9.66
CA VAL A 139 13.14 7.17 8.61
C VAL A 139 14.32 6.78 7.73
N LYS A 140 15.17 7.75 7.35
CA LYS A 140 16.30 7.49 6.44
C LYS A 140 17.38 6.59 7.06
N PHE A 141 17.33 6.35 8.36
CA PHE A 141 18.38 5.64 9.09
C PHE A 141 17.93 4.27 9.60
N THR A 142 16.73 3.81 9.27
CA THR A 142 16.23 2.49 9.69
C THR A 142 15.74 1.69 8.50
N ARG A 143 16.11 0.41 8.47
CA ARG A 143 15.52 -0.56 7.54
C ARG A 143 14.20 -1.12 8.05
N PHE A 144 13.76 -0.76 9.26
CA PHE A 144 12.41 -1.10 9.71
C PHE A 144 11.38 -0.13 9.13
N ALA A 145 11.12 -0.29 7.84
CA ALA A 145 10.34 0.63 7.03
C ALA A 145 9.56 -0.13 5.93
N PRO A 146 8.55 0.49 5.29
CA PRO A 146 8.02 -0.01 4.03
C PRO A 146 9.14 -0.27 3.01
N TYR A 147 8.90 -1.16 2.03
CA TYR A 147 9.88 -1.60 1.04
C TYR A 147 11.06 -2.44 1.58
N THR A 148 10.91 -2.99 2.79
CA THR A 148 11.86 -3.97 3.33
C THR A 148 11.14 -5.26 3.70
N VAL A 149 11.87 -6.37 3.72
CA VAL A 149 11.34 -7.70 4.05
C VAL A 149 12.12 -8.27 5.25
N PRO A 150 11.47 -9.00 6.18
CA PRO A 150 12.18 -9.79 7.18
C PRO A 150 13.23 -10.69 6.54
N SER A 151 14.50 -10.53 6.93
CA SER A 151 15.62 -11.23 6.29
C SER A 151 15.45 -12.75 6.22
N HIS A 152 14.82 -13.36 7.24
CA HIS A 152 14.59 -14.80 7.28
C HIS A 152 13.52 -15.28 6.30
N LEU A 153 12.64 -14.39 5.83
CA LEU A 153 11.52 -14.73 4.94
C LEU A 153 11.81 -14.39 3.48
N LEU A 154 12.79 -13.53 3.21
CA LEU A 154 13.03 -12.95 1.88
C LEU A 154 13.20 -14.00 0.77
N GLU A 155 14.06 -15.01 0.98
CA GLU A 155 14.28 -16.04 -0.04
C GLU A 155 13.07 -16.94 -0.24
N ASP A 156 12.30 -17.20 0.82
CA ASP A 156 11.11 -18.04 0.72
C ASP A 156 9.94 -17.34 0.06
N ILE A 157 9.72 -16.05 0.37
CA ILE A 157 8.62 -15.28 -0.21
C ILE A 157 8.85 -14.96 -1.69
N LYS A 158 10.11 -14.73 -2.12
CA LYS A 158 10.46 -14.56 -3.55
C LYS A 158 10.00 -15.70 -4.44
N LEU A 159 9.86 -16.90 -3.89
CA LEU A 159 9.44 -18.09 -4.63
C LEU A 159 7.93 -18.17 -4.86
N VAL A 160 7.14 -17.41 -4.09
CA VAL A 160 5.67 -17.55 -4.05
C VAL A 160 4.91 -16.23 -4.16
N HIS A 161 5.60 -15.09 -4.11
CA HIS A 161 5.02 -13.77 -4.25
C HIS A 161 5.87 -12.89 -5.19
N ALA A 162 5.22 -12.23 -6.16
CA ALA A 162 5.84 -11.38 -7.16
C ALA A 162 6.46 -10.11 -6.56
N GLU A 163 5.83 -9.56 -5.52
CA GLU A 163 6.35 -8.40 -4.76
C GLU A 163 6.49 -8.71 -3.26
N PRO A 164 7.61 -9.32 -2.83
CA PRO A 164 7.91 -9.67 -1.43
C PRO A 164 7.80 -8.55 -0.39
N ASP A 165 8.21 -7.36 -0.78
CA ASP A 165 8.21 -6.14 0.02
C ASP A 165 6.80 -5.57 0.21
N LEU A 166 6.00 -5.55 -0.86
CA LEU A 166 4.58 -5.24 -0.78
C LEU A 166 3.82 -6.27 0.06
N TRP A 167 4.17 -7.56 -0.02
CA TRP A 167 3.60 -8.61 0.82
C TRP A 167 3.81 -8.36 2.31
N TRP A 168 5.04 -8.07 2.75
CA TRP A 168 5.32 -7.79 4.16
C TRP A 168 4.57 -6.55 4.64
N MET A 169 4.57 -5.49 3.82
CA MET A 169 3.83 -4.29 4.11
C MET A 169 2.32 -4.52 4.18
N GLY A 170 1.77 -5.39 3.33
CA GLY A 170 0.38 -5.83 3.40
C GLY A 170 0.04 -6.42 4.76
N HIS A 171 0.89 -7.29 5.32
CA HIS A 171 0.71 -7.85 6.67
C HIS A 171 0.75 -6.79 7.77
N VAL A 172 1.72 -5.88 7.70
CA VAL A 172 1.84 -4.77 8.65
C VAL A 172 0.61 -3.86 8.61
N MET A 173 0.15 -3.49 7.41
CA MET A 173 -1.02 -2.65 7.20
C MET A 173 -2.31 -3.36 7.63
N SER A 174 -2.52 -4.62 7.22
CA SER A 174 -3.67 -5.45 7.62
C SER A 174 -3.79 -5.60 9.12
N TYR A 175 -2.66 -5.73 9.83
CA TYR A 175 -2.67 -5.74 11.29
C TYR A 175 -3.06 -4.36 11.85
N LEU A 176 -2.50 -3.26 11.32
CA LEU A 176 -2.79 -1.91 11.80
C LEU A 176 -4.26 -1.51 11.64
N VAL A 177 -4.92 -1.97 10.58
CA VAL A 177 -6.30 -1.58 10.23
C VAL A 177 -7.36 -2.61 10.61
N ARG A 178 -7.05 -3.55 11.52
CA ARG A 178 -8.00 -4.58 11.93
C ARG A 178 -9.36 -3.97 12.32
N PRO A 179 -10.45 -4.34 11.65
CA PRO A 179 -11.77 -3.81 11.97
C PRO A 179 -12.25 -4.34 13.32
N ASN A 180 -13.08 -3.55 14.00
CA ASN A 180 -13.85 -4.02 15.15
C ASN A 180 -14.99 -4.94 14.69
N ASP A 181 -15.47 -5.81 15.59
CA ASP A 181 -16.48 -6.83 15.28
C ASP A 181 -17.78 -6.26 14.69
N TRP A 182 -18.19 -5.06 15.11
CA TRP A 182 -19.40 -4.43 14.58
C TRP A 182 -19.22 -4.01 13.12
N LEU A 183 -18.03 -3.54 12.73
CA LEU A 183 -17.74 -3.13 11.36
C LEU A 183 -17.72 -4.34 10.44
N LEU A 184 -17.14 -5.47 10.90
CA LEU A 184 -17.21 -6.74 10.17
C LEU A 184 -18.66 -7.16 9.90
N LYS A 185 -19.54 -7.06 10.90
CA LYS A 185 -20.97 -7.35 10.74
C LYS A 185 -21.66 -6.39 9.76
N GLU A 186 -21.31 -5.11 9.82
CA GLU A 186 -21.87 -4.10 8.91
C GLU A 186 -21.41 -4.30 7.47
N ILE A 187 -20.17 -4.74 7.25
CA ILE A 187 -19.64 -5.15 5.93
C ILE A 187 -20.48 -6.29 5.35
N GLU A 188 -20.68 -7.38 6.10
CA GLU A 188 -21.46 -8.54 5.62
C GLU A 188 -22.92 -8.19 5.33
N LYS A 189 -23.53 -7.38 6.21
CA LYS A 189 -24.88 -6.84 6.00
C LYS A 189 -24.94 -6.01 4.71
N THR A 190 -23.98 -5.10 4.52
CA THR A 190 -23.95 -4.22 3.34
C THR A 190 -23.75 -5.01 2.05
N LYS A 191 -22.90 -6.04 2.04
CA LYS A 191 -22.75 -6.95 0.89
C LYS A 191 -24.07 -7.57 0.48
N THR A 192 -24.86 -8.03 1.47
CA THR A 192 -26.19 -8.59 1.22
C THR A 192 -27.14 -7.54 0.65
N GLU A 193 -27.16 -6.33 1.23
CA GLU A 193 -28.05 -5.24 0.80
C GLU A 193 -27.76 -4.75 -0.63
N ILE A 194 -26.49 -4.63 -1.00
CA ILE A 194 -26.10 -4.16 -2.34
C ILE A 194 -26.01 -5.28 -3.37
N GLY A 195 -26.20 -6.55 -2.96
CA GLY A 195 -26.06 -7.69 -3.85
C GLY A 195 -24.61 -7.91 -4.32
N PHE A 196 -23.63 -7.67 -3.45
CA PHE A 196 -22.20 -7.90 -3.72
C PHE A 196 -21.94 -9.38 -3.98
N GLN A 197 -21.56 -9.72 -5.21
CA GLN A 197 -21.37 -11.09 -5.68
C GLN A 197 -20.22 -11.15 -6.68
N HIS A 198 -19.46 -12.24 -6.66
CA HIS A 198 -18.39 -12.49 -7.62
C HIS A 198 -18.94 -13.02 -8.97
N PRO A 199 -18.24 -12.78 -10.10
CA PRO A 199 -17.12 -11.85 -10.22
C PRO A 199 -17.58 -10.38 -10.05
N VAL A 200 -16.73 -9.58 -9.41
CA VAL A 200 -16.90 -8.13 -9.23
C VAL A 200 -15.56 -7.42 -9.32
N VAL A 201 -15.53 -6.34 -10.11
CA VAL A 201 -14.35 -5.47 -10.24
C VAL A 201 -14.60 -4.18 -9.46
N GLY A 202 -13.62 -3.74 -8.68
CA GLY A 202 -13.70 -2.49 -7.92
C GLY A 202 -13.09 -1.33 -8.69
N ILE A 203 -13.71 -0.15 -8.66
CA ILE A 203 -13.08 1.09 -9.09
C ILE A 203 -13.05 2.09 -7.94
N GLN A 204 -11.91 2.76 -7.77
CA GLN A 204 -11.75 3.83 -6.79
C GLN A 204 -11.50 5.14 -7.52
N VAL A 205 -12.53 5.98 -7.62
CA VAL A 205 -12.46 7.26 -8.34
C VAL A 205 -12.38 8.38 -7.30
N ARG A 206 -11.30 9.17 -7.31
CA ARG A 206 -11.12 10.33 -6.42
C ARG A 206 -11.11 11.60 -7.26
N ARG A 207 -12.10 12.50 -7.08
CA ARG A 207 -12.23 13.72 -7.91
C ARG A 207 -12.16 15.04 -7.15
N THR A 208 -12.53 15.13 -5.88
CA THR A 208 -12.79 16.44 -5.26
C THR A 208 -11.54 17.28 -4.98
N ASP A 209 -10.92 17.10 -3.81
CA ASP A 209 -9.73 17.80 -3.34
C ASP A 209 -8.45 17.40 -4.11
N LYS A 210 -8.46 16.21 -4.71
CA LYS A 210 -7.26 15.53 -5.21
C LYS A 210 -6.80 15.96 -6.61
N ILE A 211 -7.61 16.69 -7.39
CA ILE A 211 -7.20 17.21 -8.71
C ILE A 211 -5.98 18.14 -8.63
N ARG A 212 -5.72 18.74 -7.46
CA ARG A 212 -4.52 19.55 -7.22
C ARG A 212 -3.24 18.72 -7.03
N GLU A 213 -3.38 17.46 -6.63
CA GLU A 213 -2.27 16.57 -6.29
C GLU A 213 -2.02 15.49 -7.35
N ALA A 214 -3.03 15.17 -8.16
CA ALA A 214 -2.97 14.13 -9.19
C ALA A 214 -3.79 14.52 -10.43
N PRO A 215 -3.44 13.98 -11.63
CA PRO A 215 -4.22 14.21 -12.83
C PRO A 215 -5.67 13.72 -12.70
N TYR A 216 -6.60 14.45 -13.30
CA TYR A 216 -7.98 13.99 -13.44
C TYR A 216 -8.03 12.72 -14.29
N GLN A 217 -8.78 11.72 -13.82
CA GLN A 217 -9.06 10.49 -14.56
C GLN A 217 -10.56 10.37 -14.82
N SER A 218 -10.96 10.23 -16.08
CA SER A 218 -12.36 10.01 -16.45
C SER A 218 -12.81 8.61 -16.02
N VAL A 219 -14.13 8.38 -15.90
CA VAL A 219 -14.66 7.02 -15.64
C VAL A 219 -14.21 6.05 -16.74
N ASP A 220 -14.10 6.53 -17.97
CA ASP A 220 -13.74 5.73 -19.13
C ASP A 220 -12.35 5.09 -18.97
N THR A 221 -11.36 5.83 -18.44
CA THR A 221 -10.03 5.27 -18.16
C THR A 221 -10.08 4.07 -17.20
N TYR A 222 -10.92 4.12 -16.16
CA TYR A 222 -11.08 2.97 -15.25
C TYR A 222 -11.80 1.82 -15.95
N MET A 223 -12.82 2.14 -16.74
CA MET A 223 -13.64 1.15 -17.45
C MET A 223 -12.89 0.42 -18.56
N ASP A 224 -11.84 1.00 -19.14
CA ASP A 224 -10.93 0.30 -20.05
C ASP A 224 -10.27 -0.91 -19.36
N TYR A 225 -9.78 -0.76 -18.12
CA TYR A 225 -9.22 -1.87 -17.34
C TYR A 225 -10.29 -2.86 -16.90
N VAL A 226 -11.48 -2.37 -16.51
CA VAL A 226 -12.61 -3.22 -16.11
C VAL A 226 -13.06 -4.10 -17.29
N SER A 227 -13.27 -3.50 -18.46
CA SER A 227 -13.68 -4.20 -19.68
C SER A 227 -12.62 -5.21 -20.13
N SER A 228 -11.35 -4.82 -20.17
CA SER A 228 -10.26 -5.74 -20.50
C SER A 228 -10.16 -6.91 -19.54
N TRP A 229 -10.42 -6.72 -18.24
CA TRP A 229 -10.48 -7.82 -17.28
C TRP A 229 -11.65 -8.76 -17.55
N TYR A 230 -12.86 -8.23 -17.74
CA TYR A 230 -14.05 -9.04 -18.03
C TYR A 230 -13.95 -9.76 -19.37
N ASP A 231 -13.42 -9.13 -20.41
CA ASP A 231 -13.23 -9.76 -21.72
C ASP A 231 -12.33 -10.99 -21.64
N ARG A 232 -11.32 -10.97 -20.75
CA ARG A 232 -10.49 -12.16 -20.47
C ARG A 232 -11.23 -13.18 -19.61
N TYR A 233 -11.96 -12.73 -18.60
CA TYR A 233 -12.73 -13.61 -17.73
C TYR A 233 -13.82 -14.39 -18.50
N ASP A 234 -14.48 -13.73 -19.45
CA ASP A 234 -15.51 -14.28 -20.34
C ASP A 234 -14.95 -15.33 -21.33
N MET A 235 -13.64 -15.35 -21.59
CA MET A 235 -13.01 -16.41 -22.39
C MET A 235 -12.95 -17.75 -21.65
N GLU A 236 -13.03 -17.72 -20.32
CA GLU A 236 -12.90 -18.89 -19.45
C GLU A 236 -14.23 -19.26 -18.76
N HIS A 237 -15.22 -18.36 -18.78
CA HIS A 237 -16.49 -18.52 -18.07
C HIS A 237 -17.68 -18.08 -18.92
N ASP A 238 -18.74 -18.90 -18.95
CA ASP A 238 -19.98 -18.57 -19.65
C ASP A 238 -20.96 -17.78 -18.76
N ASN A 239 -21.83 -16.98 -19.39
CA ASN A 239 -22.95 -16.26 -18.73
C ASN A 239 -22.53 -15.30 -17.60
N VAL A 240 -21.36 -14.69 -17.72
CA VAL A 240 -20.80 -13.76 -16.72
C VAL A 240 -21.68 -12.53 -16.56
N LYS A 241 -21.98 -12.18 -15.32
CA LYS A 241 -22.62 -10.90 -14.96
C LYS A 241 -21.53 -9.90 -14.60
N ARG A 242 -21.30 -8.92 -15.48
CA ARG A 242 -20.26 -7.91 -15.30
C ARG A 242 -20.67 -6.90 -14.22
N ARG A 243 -20.18 -7.08 -13.00
CA ARG A 243 -20.45 -6.22 -11.84
C ARG A 243 -19.29 -5.27 -11.55
N VAL A 244 -19.59 -4.04 -11.16
CA VAL A 244 -18.58 -3.05 -10.78
C VAL A 244 -18.94 -2.40 -9.46
N PHE A 245 -18.10 -2.56 -8.43
CA PHE A 245 -18.22 -1.81 -7.19
C PHE A 245 -17.53 -0.46 -7.31
N VAL A 246 -18.25 0.63 -7.08
CA VAL A 246 -17.77 2.01 -7.23
C VAL A 246 -17.57 2.63 -5.86
N ALA A 247 -16.32 2.91 -5.51
CA ALA A 247 -15.95 3.74 -4.38
C ALA A 247 -15.53 5.12 -4.90
N SER A 248 -16.28 6.16 -4.52
CA SER A 248 -16.04 7.52 -4.99
C SER A 248 -16.37 8.54 -3.91
N ASP A 249 -15.59 9.63 -3.89
CA ASP A 249 -15.89 10.81 -3.09
C ASP A 249 -16.86 11.78 -3.76
N GLU A 250 -17.18 11.52 -5.02
CA GLU A 250 -18.13 12.29 -5.81
C GLU A 250 -19.31 11.40 -6.24
N PRO A 251 -20.54 11.65 -5.74
CA PRO A 251 -21.71 10.84 -6.05
C PRO A 251 -22.06 10.78 -7.55
N SER A 252 -21.72 11.82 -8.31
CA SER A 252 -21.98 11.91 -9.76
C SER A 252 -21.32 10.78 -10.55
N VAL A 253 -20.19 10.24 -10.07
CA VAL A 253 -19.41 9.18 -10.73
C VAL A 253 -20.25 7.92 -10.93
N PHE A 254 -21.06 7.56 -9.93
CA PHE A 254 -21.91 6.39 -10.03
C PHE A 254 -22.98 6.56 -11.13
N THR A 255 -23.62 7.74 -11.18
CA THR A 255 -24.62 8.07 -12.19
C THR A 255 -23.99 8.13 -13.59
N GLU A 256 -22.81 8.72 -13.72
CA GLU A 256 -22.04 8.77 -14.97
C GLU A 256 -21.73 7.36 -15.48
N ALA A 257 -21.14 6.50 -14.63
CA ALA A 257 -20.76 5.15 -15.00
C ALA A 257 -21.97 4.32 -15.46
N LYS A 258 -23.07 4.38 -14.69
CA LYS A 258 -24.32 3.68 -15.04
C LYS A 258 -24.93 4.17 -16.36
N SER A 259 -24.83 5.46 -16.66
CA SER A 259 -25.35 6.03 -17.89
C SER A 259 -24.51 5.66 -19.11
N LYS A 260 -23.18 5.62 -18.97
CA LYS A 260 -22.25 5.32 -20.09
C LYS A 260 -22.11 3.82 -20.38
N TYR A 261 -22.25 2.97 -19.36
CA TYR A 261 -22.01 1.53 -19.44
C TYR A 261 -23.25 0.72 -19.01
N PRO A 262 -24.36 0.78 -19.77
CA PRO A 262 -25.64 0.18 -19.36
C PRO A 262 -25.59 -1.36 -19.26
N ASP A 263 -24.63 -2.02 -19.90
CA ASP A 263 -24.46 -3.48 -19.86
C ASP A 263 -23.81 -4.00 -18.57
N TYR A 264 -23.35 -3.09 -17.70
CA TYR A 264 -22.72 -3.41 -16.42
C TYR A 264 -23.68 -3.21 -15.24
N ILE A 265 -23.52 -4.04 -14.22
CA ILE A 265 -24.25 -3.93 -12.94
C ILE A 265 -23.38 -3.15 -11.96
N PHE A 266 -23.69 -1.87 -11.76
CA PHE A 266 -22.95 -1.03 -10.81
C PHE A 266 -23.49 -1.16 -9.38
N LEU A 267 -22.57 -1.35 -8.43
CA LEU A 267 -22.79 -1.43 -6.99
C LEU A 267 -22.12 -0.23 -6.32
N HIS A 268 -22.71 0.30 -5.26
CA HIS A 268 -22.11 1.34 -4.42
C HIS A 268 -22.65 1.24 -3.00
N LEU A 269 -21.98 1.87 -2.04
CA LEU A 269 -22.51 1.97 -0.68
C LEU A 269 -23.89 2.66 -0.67
N PRO A 270 -24.88 2.13 0.07
CA PRO A 270 -26.21 2.74 0.16
C PRO A 270 -26.18 4.25 0.51
N THR A 271 -26.80 5.09 -0.30
CA THR A 271 -26.78 6.57 -0.10
C THR A 271 -27.76 7.08 0.96
N ASN A 272 -28.57 6.21 1.55
CA ASN A 272 -29.53 6.62 2.58
C ASN A 272 -28.80 6.92 3.89
N GLU A 273 -28.70 8.20 4.26
CA GLU A 273 -28.06 8.73 5.47
C GLU A 273 -28.53 8.05 6.77
N ALA A 274 -29.74 7.46 6.80
CA ALA A 274 -30.24 6.73 7.96
C ALA A 274 -29.69 5.29 8.09
N LYS A 275 -29.08 4.72 7.05
CA LYS A 275 -28.69 3.30 6.98
C LYS A 275 -27.19 3.05 7.11
N ILE A 276 -26.37 4.02 6.72
CA ILE A 276 -24.92 4.00 6.95
C ILE A 276 -24.62 5.00 8.05
N SER A 277 -23.68 4.70 8.95
CA SER A 277 -23.30 5.66 9.99
C SER A 277 -22.99 7.03 9.38
N ASN A 278 -23.55 8.10 9.96
CA ASN A 278 -23.32 9.50 9.58
C ASN A 278 -21.85 9.98 9.73
N ASP A 279 -20.87 9.08 9.86
CA ASP A 279 -19.45 9.42 9.95
C ASP A 279 -18.68 8.93 8.71
N GLY A 280 -17.98 9.85 8.05
CA GLY A 280 -17.21 9.56 6.83
C GLY A 280 -16.06 8.56 7.04
N THR A 281 -15.69 8.30 8.29
CA THR A 281 -14.66 7.32 8.64
C THR A 281 -15.14 5.90 8.44
N THR A 282 -16.35 5.57 8.87
CA THR A 282 -16.93 4.25 8.64
C THR A 282 -17.09 4.00 7.14
N ASN A 283 -17.61 4.97 6.37
CA ASN A 283 -17.77 4.83 4.91
C ASN A 283 -16.44 4.57 4.22
N PHE A 284 -15.38 5.29 4.63
CA PHE A 284 -14.03 5.05 4.14
C PHE A 284 -13.59 3.60 4.35
N PHE A 285 -13.78 3.02 5.55
CA PHE A 285 -13.38 1.64 5.80
C PHE A 285 -14.28 0.63 5.09
N MET A 286 -15.58 0.91 4.97
CA MET A 286 -16.50 0.09 4.19
C MET A 286 -16.06 0.01 2.73
N ASP A 287 -15.74 1.15 2.10
CA ASP A 287 -15.20 1.19 0.73
C ASP A 287 -13.88 0.41 0.63
N VAL A 288 -12.94 0.63 1.54
CA VAL A 288 -11.64 -0.06 1.54
C VAL A 288 -11.80 -1.58 1.62
N PHE A 289 -12.65 -2.09 2.53
CA PHE A 289 -12.84 -3.52 2.70
C PHE A 289 -13.65 -4.17 1.57
N LEU A 290 -14.64 -3.47 1.01
CA LEU A 290 -15.37 -3.96 -0.17
C LEU A 290 -14.49 -3.96 -1.43
N LEU A 291 -13.67 -2.93 -1.63
CA LEU A 291 -12.67 -2.89 -2.71
C LEU A 291 -11.63 -4.01 -2.56
N ARG A 292 -11.14 -4.26 -1.33
CA ARG A 292 -10.19 -5.34 -1.03
C ARG A 292 -10.73 -6.69 -1.48
N GLU A 293 -12.03 -6.91 -1.33
CA GLU A 293 -12.68 -8.16 -1.70
C GLU A 293 -13.02 -8.30 -3.18
N CYS A 294 -12.90 -7.25 -3.99
CA CYS A 294 -13.11 -7.38 -5.42
C CYS A 294 -12.08 -8.32 -6.08
N ASP A 295 -12.46 -8.99 -7.16
CA ASP A 295 -11.60 -9.92 -7.90
C ASP A 295 -10.47 -9.19 -8.61
N TYR A 296 -10.75 -7.98 -9.08
CA TYR A 296 -9.81 -7.04 -9.67
C TYR A 296 -10.15 -5.63 -9.21
N ILE A 297 -9.17 -4.72 -9.18
CA ILE A 297 -9.44 -3.31 -8.91
C ILE A 297 -8.73 -2.40 -9.91
N ALA A 298 -9.36 -1.29 -10.28
CA ALA A 298 -8.72 -0.18 -10.96
C ALA A 298 -8.71 1.04 -10.04
N VAL A 299 -7.52 1.52 -9.70
CA VAL A 299 -7.31 2.59 -8.71
C VAL A 299 -6.22 3.54 -9.19
N THR A 300 -6.03 4.64 -8.46
CA THR A 300 -4.86 5.51 -8.58
C THR A 300 -3.96 5.33 -7.36
N PHE A 301 -2.65 5.19 -7.58
CA PHE A 301 -1.68 5.16 -6.51
C PHE A 301 -1.28 6.55 -6.02
N SER A 302 -1.72 7.64 -6.64
CA SER A 302 -1.74 8.94 -5.97
C SER A 302 -2.73 9.01 -4.78
N SER A 303 -3.75 8.14 -4.77
CA SER A 303 -4.74 8.02 -3.70
C SER A 303 -4.23 7.10 -2.59
N ASN A 304 -4.22 7.60 -1.35
CA ASN A 304 -3.93 6.75 -0.18
C ASN A 304 -4.93 5.59 -0.08
N VAL A 305 -6.17 5.75 -0.56
CA VAL A 305 -7.16 4.65 -0.58
C VAL A 305 -6.72 3.55 -1.53
N GLY A 306 -6.35 3.92 -2.76
CA GLY A 306 -5.89 2.96 -3.78
C GLY A 306 -4.68 2.15 -3.31
N ARG A 307 -3.71 2.83 -2.69
CA ARG A 307 -2.53 2.17 -2.10
C ARG A 307 -2.89 1.27 -0.93
N LEU A 308 -3.72 1.74 0.01
CA LEU A 308 -4.16 0.93 1.15
C LEU A 308 -4.87 -0.33 0.69
N VAL A 309 -5.79 -0.24 -0.26
CA VAL A 309 -6.48 -1.43 -0.78
C VAL A 309 -5.48 -2.38 -1.43
N HIS A 310 -4.54 -1.88 -2.23
CA HIS A 310 -3.53 -2.72 -2.87
C HIS A 310 -2.62 -3.44 -1.85
N GLU A 311 -2.23 -2.76 -0.77
CA GLU A 311 -1.48 -3.35 0.36
C GLU A 311 -2.30 -4.48 1.03
N LEU A 312 -3.55 -4.20 1.41
CA LEU A 312 -4.40 -5.16 2.13
C LEU A 312 -4.77 -6.41 1.32
N ARG A 313 -4.72 -6.32 -0.01
CA ARG A 313 -5.01 -7.45 -0.90
C ARG A 313 -3.89 -8.49 -0.92
N GLN A 314 -2.66 -8.11 -0.56
CA GLN A 314 -1.54 -9.06 -0.49
C GLN A 314 -1.69 -10.09 0.63
N THR A 315 -2.63 -9.88 1.56
CA THR A 315 -2.94 -10.83 2.65
C THR A 315 -4.22 -11.62 2.39
N SER A 316 -4.57 -11.85 1.12
CA SER A 316 -5.78 -12.58 0.71
C SER A 316 -5.58 -14.10 0.59
N GLY A 317 -4.42 -14.63 1.00
CA GLY A 317 -4.07 -16.06 0.90
C GLY A 317 -3.67 -16.52 -0.50
N LYS A 318 -3.55 -15.57 -1.44
CA LYS A 318 -2.99 -15.73 -2.78
C LYS A 318 -2.19 -14.48 -3.11
N ASP A 319 -1.24 -14.60 -4.04
CA ASP A 319 -0.55 -13.44 -4.57
C ASP A 319 -1.53 -12.59 -5.40
N ALA A 320 -1.78 -11.37 -4.93
CA ALA A 320 -2.72 -10.41 -5.52
C ALA A 320 -2.02 -9.26 -6.25
N THR A 321 -0.71 -9.35 -6.50
CA THR A 321 0.11 -8.31 -7.15
C THR A 321 -0.52 -7.87 -8.48
N PHE A 322 -0.86 -8.83 -9.34
CA PHE A 322 -1.45 -8.56 -10.66
C PHE A 322 -2.97 -8.34 -10.64
N GLY A 323 -3.60 -8.33 -9.46
CA GLY A 323 -5.02 -8.09 -9.29
C GLY A 323 -5.41 -6.61 -9.34
N THR A 324 -4.45 -5.70 -9.56
CA THR A 324 -4.65 -4.25 -9.50
C THR A 324 -4.18 -3.58 -10.78
N ALA A 325 -5.06 -2.81 -11.42
CA ALA A 325 -4.70 -1.77 -12.39
C ALA A 325 -4.45 -0.46 -11.66
N ASN A 326 -3.35 0.20 -12.02
CA ASN A 326 -3.04 1.54 -11.57
C ASN A 326 -2.99 2.52 -12.76
N LEU A 327 -3.63 3.68 -12.57
CA LEU A 327 -3.84 4.67 -13.63
C LEU A 327 -2.84 5.83 -13.63
N ASP A 328 -1.96 5.94 -12.63
CA ASP A 328 -1.03 7.07 -12.51
C ASP A 328 0.41 6.67 -12.13
N PHE A 329 0.79 6.80 -10.86
CA PHE A 329 2.18 6.69 -10.40
C PHE A 329 2.57 5.25 -10.10
N SER A 330 3.85 4.89 -10.20
CA SER A 330 4.31 3.63 -9.60
C SER A 330 3.93 3.56 -8.12
N PHE A 331 3.73 2.34 -7.60
CA PHE A 331 3.40 2.14 -6.20
C PHE A 331 4.48 2.78 -5.30
N TYR A 332 4.08 3.40 -4.19
CA TYR A 332 5.02 4.01 -3.25
C TYR A 332 4.44 4.04 -1.83
N ALA A 333 5.31 4.07 -0.83
CA ALA A 333 4.89 4.18 0.56
C ALA A 333 5.54 5.37 1.24
N ASN A 334 4.78 6.03 2.12
CA ASN A 334 5.31 7.13 2.91
C ASN A 334 6.40 6.59 3.85
N GLY A 335 7.56 7.23 3.82
CA GLY A 335 8.70 6.80 4.63
C GLY A 335 9.29 5.44 4.25
N MET A 336 9.12 5.02 2.99
CA MET A 336 9.75 3.82 2.45
C MET A 336 11.28 3.90 2.53
N TRP A 337 11.91 2.73 2.63
CA TRP A 337 13.31 2.58 2.27
C TRP A 337 13.52 2.93 0.78
N PRO A 338 14.64 3.55 0.38
CA PRO A 338 14.87 3.90 -1.02
C PRO A 338 14.69 2.69 -1.94
N LEU A 339 13.82 2.83 -2.94
CA LEU A 339 13.60 1.82 -3.97
C LEU A 339 14.70 1.94 -5.01
N VAL A 340 15.60 0.96 -5.07
CA VAL A 340 16.74 0.95 -6.00
C VAL A 340 16.55 -0.16 -7.03
N TYR A 341 16.76 0.17 -8.30
CA TYR A 341 16.79 -0.77 -9.40
C TYR A 341 18.22 -1.06 -9.83
N GLU A 342 18.50 -2.31 -10.20
CA GLU A 342 19.72 -2.71 -10.88
C GLU A 342 19.43 -2.85 -12.38
N ALA A 343 20.18 -2.13 -13.22
CA ALA A 343 20.09 -2.25 -14.66
C ALA A 343 20.56 -3.63 -15.12
N VAL A 344 19.70 -4.34 -15.85
CA VAL A 344 20.00 -5.66 -16.43
C VAL A 344 20.26 -5.59 -17.93
N LEU A 345 19.89 -4.48 -18.57
CA LEU A 345 20.16 -4.17 -19.96
C LEU A 345 20.64 -2.73 -20.07
N ALA A 346 21.66 -2.47 -20.88
CA ALA A 346 22.11 -1.12 -21.16
C ALA A 346 21.03 -0.30 -21.90
N HIS A 347 21.08 1.02 -21.75
CA HIS A 347 20.19 1.93 -22.41
C HIS A 347 20.89 3.19 -22.86
N HIS A 348 20.84 3.42 -24.16
CA HIS A 348 21.32 4.61 -24.84
C HIS A 348 20.13 5.21 -25.60
N PRO A 349 19.39 6.15 -25.01
CA PRO A 349 18.34 6.86 -25.73
C PRO A 349 18.97 7.70 -26.86
N PRO A 350 18.26 7.92 -27.99
CA PRO A 350 18.77 8.74 -29.10
C PRO A 350 19.16 10.15 -28.67
N GLU A 351 18.41 10.72 -27.72
CA GLU A 351 18.68 12.00 -27.08
C GLU A 351 18.86 11.80 -25.57
N PRO A 352 20.10 11.56 -25.10
CA PRO A 352 20.39 11.40 -23.68
C PRO A 352 20.08 12.63 -22.86
N CYS A 353 19.43 12.39 -21.73
CA CYS A 353 19.16 13.41 -20.75
C CYS A 353 20.18 13.34 -19.59
N GLU A 354 20.73 14.50 -19.22
CA GLU A 354 21.71 14.63 -18.14
C GLU A 354 21.25 15.64 -17.10
N LEU A 355 20.08 15.41 -16.50
CA LEU A 355 19.61 16.30 -15.44
C LEU A 355 20.49 16.15 -14.18
N PRO A 356 20.74 17.24 -13.44
CA PRO A 356 21.33 17.16 -12.11
C PRO A 356 20.53 16.22 -11.20
N GLY A 357 21.15 15.19 -10.64
CA GLY A 357 20.44 14.23 -9.79
C GLY A 357 20.14 14.73 -8.37
N ASP A 358 20.50 15.95 -8.03
CA ASP A 358 20.01 16.67 -6.85
C ASP A 358 18.84 17.61 -7.17
N MET A 359 18.40 17.65 -8.44
CA MET A 359 17.22 18.41 -8.85
C MET A 359 16.00 17.92 -8.07
N ASP A 360 15.26 18.87 -7.51
CA ASP A 360 14.01 18.58 -6.82
C ASP A 360 12.99 17.91 -7.77
N TRP A 361 12.26 16.94 -7.25
CA TRP A 361 11.33 16.15 -8.05
C TRP A 361 10.20 17.00 -8.67
N GLU A 362 9.81 18.12 -8.05
CA GLU A 362 8.80 19.03 -8.62
C GLU A 362 9.30 19.65 -9.93
N LYS A 363 10.60 19.92 -10.03
CA LYS A 363 11.23 20.40 -11.26
C LYS A 363 11.47 19.28 -12.27
N GLN A 364 11.78 18.07 -11.80
CA GLN A 364 11.94 16.91 -12.69
C GLN A 364 10.63 16.55 -13.39
N LYS A 365 9.48 16.83 -12.78
CA LYS A 365 8.15 16.61 -13.37
C LYS A 365 7.97 17.31 -14.71
N ASP A 366 8.58 18.47 -14.92
CA ASP A 366 8.53 19.20 -16.20
C ASP A 366 9.18 18.41 -17.36
N TYR A 367 9.98 17.39 -17.03
CA TYR A 367 10.69 16.52 -17.97
C TYR A 367 10.13 15.09 -18.00
N GLU A 368 9.01 14.83 -17.33
CA GLU A 368 8.38 13.51 -17.26
C GLU A 368 7.99 13.01 -18.66
N GLY A 369 8.42 11.79 -18.99
CA GLY A 369 8.12 11.13 -20.27
C GLY A 369 8.87 11.66 -21.49
N ILE A 370 9.79 12.62 -21.33
CA ILE A 370 10.60 13.18 -22.43
C ILE A 370 12.11 13.04 -22.23
N CYS A 371 12.57 12.90 -20.99
CA CYS A 371 13.99 12.93 -20.62
C CYS A 371 14.46 11.54 -20.18
N GLU A 372 14.98 10.71 -21.10
CA GLU A 372 15.53 9.39 -20.78
C GLU A 372 17.03 9.49 -20.45
N MET A 373 17.48 8.83 -19.38
CA MET A 373 18.89 8.83 -18.98
C MET A 373 19.67 7.70 -19.67
N THR A 374 20.98 7.87 -19.86
CA THR A 374 21.87 6.75 -20.25
C THR A 374 22.31 5.96 -19.03
N PHE A 375 22.35 4.63 -19.14
CA PHE A 375 22.88 3.74 -18.10
C PHE A 375 23.41 2.42 -18.67
N GLU A 376 24.34 1.81 -17.96
CA GLU A 376 24.98 0.54 -18.30
C GLU A 376 24.43 -0.62 -17.46
N VAL A 377 24.72 -1.86 -17.89
CA VAL A 377 24.40 -3.05 -17.09
C VAL A 377 25.13 -2.99 -15.74
N GLY A 378 24.39 -3.24 -14.66
CA GLY A 378 24.90 -3.18 -13.28
C GLY A 378 24.76 -1.81 -12.62
N ASP A 379 24.41 -0.76 -13.35
CA ASP A 379 24.12 0.54 -12.75
C ASP A 379 22.95 0.44 -11.77
N LYS A 380 23.07 1.17 -10.65
CA LYS A 380 22.02 1.28 -9.64
C LYS A 380 21.27 2.58 -9.85
N ILE A 381 19.95 2.51 -9.90
CA ILE A 381 19.07 3.66 -10.13
C ILE A 381 18.09 3.76 -8.95
N GLU A 382 18.22 4.80 -8.14
CA GLU A 382 17.25 5.12 -7.10
C GLU A 382 16.00 5.71 -7.75
N SER A 383 14.87 5.05 -7.59
CA SER A 383 13.61 5.40 -8.23
C SER A 383 12.93 6.59 -7.55
N VAL A 384 12.23 7.39 -8.37
CA VAL A 384 11.28 8.40 -7.96
C VAL A 384 9.90 7.96 -8.47
N PRO A 385 9.13 7.14 -7.71
CA PRO A 385 7.90 6.53 -8.19
C PRO A 385 6.81 7.51 -8.66
N LEU A 386 6.86 8.75 -8.15
CA LEU A 386 5.95 9.84 -8.55
C LEU A 386 6.18 10.36 -9.98
N LEU A 387 7.28 9.95 -10.62
CA LEU A 387 7.58 10.23 -12.02
C LEU A 387 7.43 8.91 -12.78
N THR A 388 6.26 8.64 -13.34
CA THR A 388 5.98 7.39 -14.04
C THR A 388 5.11 7.64 -15.26
N ARG A 389 5.59 7.22 -16.44
CA ARG A 389 4.87 7.36 -17.70
C ARG A 389 4.92 6.07 -18.50
N GLY A 390 3.82 5.32 -18.46
CA GLY A 390 3.75 4.02 -19.12
C GLY A 390 4.79 3.06 -18.55
N ILE A 391 5.79 2.68 -19.34
CA ILE A 391 6.89 1.81 -18.91
C ILE A 391 8.11 2.58 -18.38
N LEU A 392 8.11 3.91 -18.46
CA LEU A 392 9.22 4.74 -18.00
C LEU A 392 9.03 5.11 -16.54
N ILE A 393 10.07 4.94 -15.73
CA ILE A 393 10.13 5.33 -14.32
C ILE A 393 11.22 6.39 -14.17
N GLY A 394 10.96 7.45 -13.42
CA GLY A 394 11.95 8.47 -13.07
C GLY A 394 12.91 7.96 -12.02
N GLY A 395 14.15 8.39 -12.08
CA GLY A 395 15.14 8.00 -11.09
C GLY A 395 16.44 8.77 -11.18
N LYS A 396 17.34 8.41 -10.27
CA LYS A 396 18.70 8.93 -10.19
C LYS A 396 19.67 7.77 -10.27
N ASN A 397 20.55 7.78 -11.26
CA ASN A 397 21.67 6.85 -11.30
C ASN A 397 22.64 7.17 -10.15
N VAL A 398 22.84 6.20 -9.27
CA VAL A 398 23.63 6.33 -8.03
C VAL A 398 25.11 6.55 -8.33
N GLY A 399 25.63 5.93 -9.39
CA GLY A 399 27.05 6.02 -9.76
C GLY A 399 27.39 7.34 -10.44
N THR A 400 26.55 7.79 -11.36
CA THR A 400 26.80 9.03 -12.13
C THR A 400 26.23 10.27 -11.48
N GLY A 401 25.26 10.11 -10.57
CA GLY A 401 24.53 11.22 -9.96
C GLY A 401 23.60 11.95 -10.93
N LYS A 402 23.36 11.41 -12.13
CA LYS A 402 22.44 11.98 -13.13
C LYS A 402 21.01 11.48 -12.90
N ALA A 403 20.03 12.32 -13.20
CA ALA A 403 18.61 11.99 -13.15
C ALA A 403 17.97 11.98 -14.55
N GLY A 404 16.85 11.29 -14.63
CA GLY A 404 16.04 11.13 -15.84
C GLY A 404 15.09 9.94 -15.70
N MET A 405 14.43 9.60 -16.79
CA MET A 405 13.56 8.43 -16.90
C MET A 405 14.37 7.22 -17.37
N PHE A 406 13.97 6.02 -16.96
CA PHE A 406 14.51 4.76 -17.45
C PHE A 406 13.38 3.78 -17.79
N PRO A 407 13.54 2.94 -18.84
CA PRO A 407 12.58 1.87 -19.13
C PRO A 407 12.59 0.79 -18.04
N ALA A 408 11.44 0.58 -17.38
CA ALA A 408 11.28 -0.39 -16.30
C ALA A 408 11.66 -1.82 -16.71
N ASN A 409 11.44 -2.19 -17.97
CA ASN A 409 11.78 -3.51 -18.50
C ASN A 409 13.29 -3.76 -18.68
N LYS A 410 14.14 -2.75 -18.46
CA LYS A 410 15.60 -2.85 -18.52
C LYS A 410 16.27 -2.93 -17.16
N ALA A 411 15.50 -2.89 -16.08
CA ALA A 411 16.01 -2.94 -14.73
C ALA A 411 15.14 -3.86 -13.86
N LYS A 412 15.71 -4.34 -12.76
CA LYS A 412 14.98 -5.13 -11.76
C LYS A 412 15.09 -4.45 -10.40
N PRO A 413 14.05 -4.46 -9.55
CA PRO A 413 14.15 -3.92 -8.20
C PRO A 413 15.12 -4.75 -7.36
N ILE A 414 15.94 -4.08 -6.55
CA ILE A 414 16.76 -4.68 -5.52
C ILE A 414 15.90 -4.78 -4.25
N LEU A 415 15.53 -6.01 -3.89
CA LEU A 415 14.77 -6.24 -2.67
C LEU A 415 15.67 -6.09 -1.44
N GLU A 416 15.22 -5.26 -0.50
CA GLU A 416 15.96 -4.94 0.70
C GLU A 416 15.45 -5.72 1.91
N SER A 417 16.39 -6.20 2.71
CA SER A 417 16.07 -7.01 3.89
C SER A 417 16.33 -6.25 5.19
N ALA A 418 15.54 -6.56 6.21
CA ALA A 418 15.65 -5.98 7.54
C ALA A 418 15.64 -7.08 8.62
N PRO A 419 16.45 -6.94 9.69
CA PRO A 419 16.58 -7.95 10.73
C PRO A 419 15.42 -7.88 11.74
N TYR A 420 14.19 -8.13 11.27
CA TYR A 420 13.02 -8.28 12.13
C TYR A 420 13.17 -9.54 13.01
N ASN A 421 12.68 -9.48 14.25
CA ASN A 421 12.62 -10.63 15.15
C ASN A 421 11.46 -11.55 14.76
N VAL A 422 11.65 -12.37 13.73
CA VAL A 422 10.66 -13.36 13.26
C VAL A 422 10.54 -14.49 14.27
N VAL A 423 9.31 -14.88 14.61
CA VAL A 423 8.98 -15.91 15.61
C VAL A 423 8.39 -17.14 14.93
#